data_AF-X8DE89-F1
#
_entry.id   AF-X8DE89-F1
#
_cell.length_a   1.000
_cell.length_b   1.000
_cell.length_c   1.000
_cell.angle_alpha   90.00
_cell.angle_beta   90.00
_cell.angle_gamma   90.00
#
_symmetry.space_group_name_H-M   'P 1'
#
loop_
_entity.id
_entity.type
_entity.pdbx_description
1 polymer ?
#
loop_
_entity_poly.entity_id
_entity_poly.type
_entity_poly.pdbx_seq_one_letter_code
_entity_poly.pdbx_strand_id
1 'polypeptide(L)' 'MSVRDVVGQERDRIYARQAGKFENFAEYERKTTRVIPVLGLTRVD' A
#
# COMPACT_ATOMS: atom_id res chain seq x y z
N MET A 1 -7.41 17.81 -1.57
CA MET A 1 -7.26 16.35 -1.54
C MET A 1 -7.10 15.94 -0.08
N SER A 2 -7.71 14.84 0.33
CA SER A 2 -7.59 14.28 1.68
C SER A 2 -6.74 13.01 1.63
N VAL A 3 -6.07 12.74 2.75
CA VAL A 3 -5.18 11.60 2.93
C VAL A 3 -5.63 10.82 4.16
N ARG A 4 -5.66 9.49 4.05
CA ARG A 4 -5.84 8.60 5.21
C ARG A 4 -4.85 7.45 5.16
N ASP A 5 -4.52 6.92 6.33
CA ASP A 5 -3.85 5.62 6.41
C ASP A 5 -4.83 4.53 6.00
N VAL A 6 -4.35 3.61 5.16
CA VAL A 6 -5.04 2.36 4.87
C VAL A 6 -4.40 1.27 5.71
N VAL A 7 -5.21 0.55 6.47
CA VAL A 7 -4.75 -0.43 7.47
C VAL A 7 -5.45 -1.78 7.33
N GLY A 8 -4.89 -2.80 7.96
CA GLY A 8 -5.44 -4.16 8.01
C GLY A 8 -5.64 -4.78 6.62
N GLN A 9 -6.72 -5.55 6.46
CA GLN A 9 -6.99 -6.28 5.21
C GLN A 9 -7.12 -5.38 3.98
N GLU A 10 -7.60 -4.13 4.14
CA GLU A 10 -7.70 -3.20 3.02
C GLU A 10 -6.31 -2.87 2.47
N ARG A 11 -5.35 -2.62 3.37
CA ARG A 11 -3.94 -2.37 3.02
C ARG A 11 -3.36 -3.57 2.29
N ASP A 12 -3.57 -4.77 2.81
CA ASP A 12 -2.97 -5.98 2.24
C ASP A 12 -3.48 -6.26 0.84
N ARG A 13 -4.79 -6.10 0.60
CA ARG A 13 -5.38 -6.24 -0.74
C ARG A 13 -4.81 -5.23 -1.73
N ILE A 14 -4.67 -3.97 -1.32
CA ILE A 14 -4.13 -2.92 -2.18
C ILE A 14 -2.65 -3.18 -2.47
N TYR A 15 -1.86 -3.52 -1.44
CA TYR A 15 -0.44 -3.78 -1.59
C TYR A 15 -0.18 -4.99 -2.48
N ALA A 16 -0.89 -6.10 -2.28
CA ALA A 16 -0.80 -7.29 -3.11
C ALA A 16 -1.15 -7.00 -4.59
N ARG A 17 -2.14 -6.14 -4.84
CA ARG A 17 -2.47 -5.70 -6.20
C ARG A 17 -1.33 -4.90 -6.85
N GLN A 18 -0.63 -4.07 -6.09
CA GLN A 18 0.53 -3.32 -6.61
C GLN A 18 1.72 -4.25 -6.85
N ALA A 19 2.03 -5.14 -5.90
CA ALA A 19 3.09 -6.14 -6.04
C ALA A 19 2.87 -7.07 -7.25
N GLY A 20 1.61 -7.42 -7.57
CA GLY A 20 1.28 -8.20 -8.76
C GLY A 20 1.46 -7.46 -10.08
N LYS A 21 1.50 -6.13 -10.09
CA LYS A 21 1.72 -5.30 -11.28
C LYS A 21 3.16 -4.80 -11.40
N PHE A 22 3.80 -4.56 -10.27
CA PHE A 22 5.11 -3.93 -10.16
C PHE A 22 5.95 -4.73 -9.16
N GLU A 23 6.88 -5.52 -9.69
CA GLU A 23 7.67 -6.49 -8.91
C GLU A 23 8.51 -5.84 -7.80
N ASN A 24 8.93 -4.58 -7.97
CA ASN A 24 9.66 -3.83 -6.96
C ASN A 24 8.90 -3.68 -5.63
N PHE A 25 7.56 -3.63 -5.64
CA PHE A 25 6.78 -3.64 -4.40
C PHE A 25 6.95 -4.95 -3.63
N ALA A 26 6.92 -6.09 -4.33
CA ALA A 26 7.17 -7.39 -3.70
C ALA A 26 8.61 -7.46 -3.13
N GLU A 27 9.57 -6.87 -3.83
CA GLU A 27 10.96 -6.80 -3.36
C GLU A 27 11.11 -5.95 -2.09
N TYR A 28 10.44 -4.79 -2.03
CA TYR A 28 10.46 -3.95 -0.83
C TYR A 28 9.90 -4.67 0.39
N GLU A 29 8.79 -5.40 0.23
CA GLU A 29 8.19 -6.18 1.31
C GLU A 29 9.13 -7.28 1.82
N ARG A 30 9.86 -7.96 0.92
CA ARG A 30 10.87 -8.97 1.32
C ARG A 30 12.08 -8.37 2.04
N LYS A 31 12.42 -7.12 1.76
CA LYS A 31 13.63 -6.45 2.28
C LYS A 31 13.42 -5.75 3.62
N THR A 32 12.24 -5.82 4.20
CA THR A 32 11.94 -5.13 5.46
C THR A 32 11.09 -5.98 6.39
N THR A 33 11.20 -5.72 7.68
CA THR A 33 10.39 -6.36 8.72
C THR A 33 9.21 -5.49 9.17
N ARG A 34 9.19 -4.21 8.78
CA ARG A 34 8.08 -3.30 9.09
C ARG A 34 6.98 -3.42 8.04
N VAL A 35 5.73 -3.25 8.46
CA VAL A 35 4.63 -3.13 7.51
C VAL A 35 4.81 -1.85 6.68
N ILE A 36 4.85 -1.99 5.36
CA ILE A 36 4.97 -0.84 4.45
C ILE A 36 3.62 -0.10 4.42
N PRO A 37 3.56 1.19 4.80
CA PRO A 37 2.33 1.96 4.82
C PRO A 37 1.71 2.13 3.43
N VAL A 38 0.38 2.20 3.39
CA VAL A 38 -0.39 2.53 2.18
C VAL A 38 -1.29 3.72 2.52
N LEU A 39 -1.28 4.73 1.64
CA LEU A 39 -2.08 5.94 1.82
C LEU A 39 -3.24 5.96 0.82
N GLY A 40 -4.43 6.23 1.33
CA GLY A 40 -5.64 6.46 0.55
C GLY A 40 -5.75 7.95 0.22
N LEU A 41 -5.88 8.26 -1.06
CA LEU A 41 -5.93 9.62 -1.59
C LEU A 41 -7.33 9.87 -2.14
N THR A 42 -8.01 10.92 -1.70
CA THR A 42 -9.35 11.27 -2.18
C THR A 42 -9.39 12.74 -2.59
N ARG A 43 -10.06 13.05 -3.70
CA ARG A 43 -10.29 14.44 -4.09
C ARG A 43 -11.16 15.12 -3.04
N VAL A 44 -10.79 16.34 -2.64
CA VAL A 44 -11.71 17.20 -1.86
C VAL A 44 -12.29 18.17 -2.85
N ASP A 45 -13.57 18.47 -2.68
CA ASP A 45 -14.29 19.46 -3.48
C ASP A 45 -13.82 20.88 -3.16
#